data_AF-A0A1M6FH26-F1
#
_entry.id   AF-A0A1M6FH26-F1
#
_cell.length_a   1.000
_cell.length_b   1.000
_cell.length_c   1.000
_cell.angle_alpha   90.00
_cell.angle_beta   90.00
_cell.angle_gamma   90.00
#
_symmetry.space_group_name_H-M   'P 1'
#
loop_
_entity.id
_entity.type
_entity.pdbx_description
1 polymer ?
#
loop_
_entity_poly.entity_id
_entity_poly.type
_entity_poly.pdbx_seq_one_letter_code
_entity_poly.pdbx_strand_id
1 'polypeptide(L)'
;MSKTKSFAEQIEELQASNEKVSEYDKLFSKACEINFGCNAKTIKKMLNNSEEPCSNFETKMRSFFGLKTDKDIANFISIMCTENSRNFYRNKLENDKESAARQG
;
A
#
# COMPACT_ATOMS: atom_id res chain seq x y z
N MET A 1 28.81 -28.87 35.11
CA MET A 1 27.65 -29.61 34.59
C MET A 1 26.49 -28.64 34.48
N SER A 2 25.95 -28.42 33.28
CA SER A 2 24.76 -27.58 33.10
C SER A 2 23.58 -28.28 33.79
N LYS A 3 22.91 -27.62 34.74
CA LYS A 3 21.67 -28.16 35.32
C LYS A 3 20.64 -28.20 34.21
N THR A 4 20.25 -29.40 33.77
CA THR A 4 19.15 -29.58 32.83
C THR A 4 17.88 -29.11 33.53
N LYS A 5 17.31 -28.00 33.04
CA LYS A 5 16.03 -27.47 33.55
C LYS A 5 14.95 -28.52 33.35
N SER A 6 14.11 -28.70 34.36
CA SER A 6 12.93 -29.55 34.23
C SER A 6 12.00 -28.98 33.16
N PHE A 7 11.14 -29.83 32.60
CA PHE A 7 10.12 -29.37 31.64
C PHE A 7 9.20 -28.30 32.24
N ALA A 8 8.88 -28.38 33.54
CA ALA A 8 8.06 -27.38 34.21
C ALA A 8 8.73 -26.00 34.24
N GLU A 9 10.01 -25.94 34.59
CA GLU A 9 10.78 -24.69 34.59
C GLU A 9 10.88 -24.07 33.19
N GLN A 10 11.03 -24.91 32.15
CA GLN A 10 11.04 -24.44 30.76
C GLN A 10 9.68 -23.88 30.31
N ILE A 11 8.57 -24.48 30.78
CA ILE A 11 7.21 -24.01 30.49
C ILE A 11 6.96 -22.65 31.17
N GLU A 12 7.34 -22.51 32.43
CA GLU A 12 7.20 -21.24 33.17
C GLU A 12 8.02 -20.11 32.52
N GLU A 13 9.26 -20.41 32.09
CA GLU A 13 10.09 -19.43 31.38
C GLU A 13 9.48 -19.00 30.03
N LEU A 14 8.91 -19.95 29.28
CA LEU A 14 8.22 -19.65 28.03
C LEU A 14 6.96 -18.81 28.25
N GLN A 15 6.19 -19.10 29.30
CA GLN A 15 5.00 -18.31 29.66
C GLN A 15 5.38 -16.88 30.04
N ALA A 16 6.37 -16.72 30.93
CA ALA A 16 6.86 -15.40 31.34
C ALA A 16 7.43 -14.60 30.16
N SER A 17 8.09 -15.26 29.20
CA SER A 17 8.57 -14.62 27.98
C SER A 17 7.42 -14.14 27.10
N ASN A 18 6.39 -14.98 26.89
CA ASN A 18 5.21 -14.61 26.12
C ASN A 18 4.43 -13.44 26.73
N GLU A 19 4.30 -13.40 28.05
CA GLU A 19 3.66 -12.29 28.76
C GLU A 19 4.40 -10.97 28.53
N LYS A 20 5.73 -10.97 28.64
CA LYS A 20 6.57 -9.80 28.36
C LYS A 20 6.42 -9.33 26.91
N VAL A 21 6.42 -10.24 25.94
CA VAL A 21 6.23 -9.89 24.52
C VAL A 21 4.86 -9.27 24.30
N SER A 22 3.81 -9.82 24.91
CA SER A 22 2.46 -9.24 24.84
C SER A 22 2.40 -7.84 25.42
N GLU A 23 3.12 -7.58 26.50
CA GLU A 23 3.18 -6.28 27.15
C GLU A 23 3.94 -5.25 26.29
N TYR A 24 5.04 -5.64 25.66
CA TYR A 24 5.76 -4.80 24.69
C TYR A 24 4.90 -4.46 23.47
N ASP A 25 4.11 -5.40 22.93
CA ASP A 25 3.20 -5.13 21.82
C ASP A 25 2.14 -4.07 22.18
N LYS A 26 1.64 -4.11 23.43
CA LYS A 26 0.69 -3.10 23.94
C LYS A 26 1.35 -1.73 24.08
N LEU A 27 2.54 -1.68 24.68
CA LEU A 27 3.31 -0.44 24.84
C LEU A 27 3.65 0.18 23.49
N PHE A 28 4.09 -0.63 22.53
CA PHE A 28 4.39 -0.20 21.17
C PHE A 28 3.13 0.33 20.48
N SER A 29 2.01 -0.38 20.56
CA SER A 29 0.74 0.08 19.97
C SER A 29 0.30 1.43 20.55
N LYS A 30 0.40 1.60 21.87
CA LYS A 30 0.09 2.87 22.54
C LYS A 30 1.05 3.99 22.14
N ALA A 31 2.33 3.70 22.02
CA ALA A 31 3.31 4.66 21.52
C ALA A 31 3.02 5.08 20.08
N CYS A 32 2.58 4.16 19.22
CA CYS A 32 2.15 4.48 17.87
C CYS A 32 0.95 5.43 17.86
N GLU A 33 -0.05 5.17 18.70
CA GLU A 33 -1.24 6.04 18.80
C GLU A 33 -0.90 7.43 19.33
N ILE A 34 -0.05 7.54 20.35
CA ILE A 34 0.36 8.83 20.93
C ILE A 34 1.15 9.67 19.91
N ASN A 35 2.11 9.07 19.21
CA ASN A 35 3.04 9.83 18.37
C ASN A 35 2.53 10.03 16.94
N PHE A 36 1.71 9.12 16.43
CA PHE A 36 1.29 9.10 15.02
C PHE A 36 -0.24 9.11 14.83
N GLY A 37 -1.01 9.11 15.93
CA GLY A 37 -2.48 9.12 15.87
C GLY A 37 -3.11 7.84 15.29
N CYS A 38 -2.33 6.78 15.09
CA CYS A 38 -2.81 5.51 14.52
C CYS A 38 -2.00 4.31 15.03
N ASN A 39 -2.56 3.11 14.88
CA ASN A 39 -1.93 1.89 15.36
C ASN A 39 -0.81 1.37 14.43
N ALA A 40 0.06 0.51 14.99
CA ALA A 40 1.18 -0.11 14.30
C ALA A 40 0.81 -0.85 12.99
N LYS A 41 -0.36 -1.50 12.94
CA LYS A 41 -0.85 -2.19 11.73
C LYS A 41 -1.12 -1.21 10.59
N THR A 42 -1.65 -0.04 10.92
CA THR A 42 -1.92 1.04 9.96
C THR A 42 -0.64 1.63 9.44
N ILE A 43 0.34 1.89 10.32
CA ILE A 43 1.68 2.33 9.94
C ILE A 43 2.33 1.31 9.00
N LYS A 44 2.29 0.02 9.33
CA LYS A 44 2.82 -1.05 8.47
C LYS A 44 2.14 -1.08 7.09
N LYS A 45 0.82 -0.88 7.03
CA LYS A 45 0.10 -0.77 5.76
C LYS A 45 0.52 0.46 4.96
N MET A 46 0.72 1.62 5.61
CA MET A 46 1.19 2.83 4.94
C MET A 46 2.60 2.66 4.37
N LEU A 47 3.51 2.02 5.12
CA LEU A 47 4.86 1.71 4.66
C LEU A 47 4.84 0.72 3.49
N ASN A 48 4.00 -0.31 3.56
CA ASN A 48 3.86 -1.32 2.50
C ASN A 48 3.13 -0.80 1.26
N ASN A 49 2.18 0.12 1.43
CA ASN A 49 1.40 0.75 0.36
C ASN A 49 1.99 2.11 -0.04
N SER A 50 3.27 2.37 0.26
CA SER A 50 4.00 3.57 -0.17
C SER A 50 4.27 3.60 -1.68
N GLU A 51 3.61 2.75 -2.46
CA GLU A 51 3.65 2.86 -3.90
C GLU A 51 3.01 4.19 -4.34
N GLU A 52 3.75 4.93 -5.15
CA GLU A 52 3.38 6.23 -5.70
C GLU A 52 1.93 6.25 -6.23
N PRO A 53 1.25 7.41 -6.24
CA PRO A 53 -0.09 7.56 -6.83
C PRO A 53 -0.21 6.97 -8.26
N CYS A 54 0.90 6.88 -9.00
CA CYS A 54 0.98 6.28 -10.32
C CYS A 54 0.86 4.74 -10.32
N SER A 55 1.33 4.05 -9.27
CA SER A 55 1.32 2.58 -9.22
C SER A 55 -0.11 2.02 -9.16
N ASN A 56 -1.02 2.73 -8.51
CA ASN A 56 -2.37 2.22 -8.28
C ASN A 56 -3.19 2.24 -9.58
N PHE A 57 -2.95 3.22 -10.45
CA PHE A 57 -3.55 3.25 -11.78
C PHE A 57 -2.98 2.15 -12.67
N GLU A 58 -1.66 2.05 -12.77
CA GLU A 58 -1.01 1.04 -13.60
C GLU A 58 -1.38 -0.38 -13.15
N THR A 59 -1.38 -0.65 -11.83
CA THR A 59 -1.74 -1.96 -11.26
C THR A 59 -3.20 -2.31 -11.53
N LYS A 60 -4.14 -1.37 -11.34
CA LYS A 60 -5.55 -1.60 -11.66
C LYS A 60 -5.77 -1.82 -13.16
N MET A 61 -5.10 -1.04 -14.00
CA MET A 61 -5.15 -1.20 -15.45
C MET A 61 -4.57 -2.55 -15.88
N ARG A 62 -3.40 -2.94 -15.38
CA ARG A 62 -2.77 -4.24 -15.63
C ARG A 62 -3.73 -5.38 -15.23
N SER A 63 -4.35 -5.28 -14.06
CA SER A 63 -5.32 -6.27 -13.57
C SER A 63 -6.58 -6.34 -14.44
N PHE A 64 -7.17 -5.20 -14.81
CA PHE A 64 -8.42 -5.13 -15.58
C PHE A 64 -8.26 -5.67 -17.01
N PHE A 65 -7.15 -5.34 -17.67
CA PHE A 65 -6.85 -5.77 -19.04
C PHE A 65 -6.01 -7.05 -19.13
N GLY A 66 -5.64 -7.63 -17.99
CA GLY A 66 -4.83 -8.85 -17.93
C GLY A 66 -3.40 -8.69 -18.47
N LEU A 67 -2.80 -7.50 -18.34
CA LEU A 67 -1.44 -7.19 -18.81
C LEU A 67 -0.41 -7.73 -17.82
N LYS A 68 0.40 -8.70 -18.24
CA LYS A 68 1.32 -9.42 -17.33
C LYS A 68 2.78 -9.01 -17.51
N THR A 69 3.14 -8.62 -18.73
CA THR A 69 4.50 -8.27 -19.11
C THR A 69 4.60 -6.80 -19.51
N ASP A 70 5.80 -6.24 -19.47
CA ASP A 70 6.01 -4.86 -19.94
C ASP A 70 5.74 -4.72 -21.44
N LYS A 71 5.87 -5.82 -22.20
CA LYS A 71 5.46 -5.88 -23.61
C LYS A 71 3.95 -5.71 -23.78
N ASP A 72 3.15 -6.30 -22.88
CA ASP A 72 1.68 -6.17 -22.91
C ASP A 72 1.27 -4.71 -22.71
N ILE A 73 2.01 -3.98 -21.86
CA ILE A 73 1.78 -2.56 -21.59
C ILE A 73 2.20 -1.70 -22.75
N ALA A 74 3.38 -1.95 -23.33
CA ALA A 74 3.83 -1.24 -24.51
C ALA A 74 2.82 -1.39 -25.66
N ASN A 75 2.28 -2.60 -25.86
CA ASN A 75 1.24 -2.87 -26.83
C ASN A 75 -0.08 -2.15 -26.48
N PHE A 76 -0.51 -2.22 -25.21
CA PHE A 76 -1.71 -1.53 -24.73
C PHE A 76 -1.62 -0.02 -24.97
N ILE A 77 -0.50 0.62 -24.63
CA ILE A 77 -0.25 2.05 -24.86
C ILE A 77 -0.25 2.35 -26.36
N SER A 78 0.40 1.53 -27.18
CA SER A 78 0.41 1.72 -28.63
C SER A 78 -1.01 1.70 -29.25
N ILE A 79 -1.87 0.80 -28.76
CA ILE A 79 -3.25 0.64 -29.26
C ILE A 79 -4.17 1.74 -28.71
N MET A 80 -4.09 2.02 -27.41
CA MET A 80 -5.06 2.87 -26.70
C MET A 80 -4.65 4.35 -26.66
N CYS A 81 -3.35 4.64 -26.64
CA CYS A 81 -2.78 5.99 -26.52
C CYS A 81 -2.20 6.50 -27.85
N THR A 82 -2.90 6.22 -28.95
CA THR A 82 -2.59 6.78 -30.28
C THR A 82 -2.57 8.31 -30.26
N GLU A 83 -1.95 8.91 -31.27
CA GLU A 83 -1.98 10.36 -31.46
C GLU A 83 -3.41 10.91 -31.59
N ASN A 84 -4.29 10.14 -32.23
CA ASN A 84 -5.72 10.50 -32.34
C ASN A 84 -6.42 10.52 -30.98
N SER A 85 -6.22 9.50 -30.13
CA SER A 85 -6.84 9.49 -28.81
C SER A 85 -6.25 10.59 -27.92
N ARG A 86 -4.94 10.84 -27.97
CA ARG A 86 -4.29 11.96 -27.27
C ARG A 86 -4.86 13.32 -27.69
N ASN A 87 -5.01 13.55 -29.00
CA ASN A 87 -5.57 14.79 -29.52
C ASN A 87 -7.05 14.97 -29.15
N PHE A 88 -7.84 13.90 -29.19
CA PHE A 88 -9.23 13.92 -28.75
C PHE A 88 -9.35 14.35 -27.29
N TYR A 89 -8.60 13.73 -26.38
CA TYR A 89 -8.67 14.09 -24.95
C TYR A 89 -8.13 15.49 -24.67
N ARG A 90 -7.08 15.93 -25.37
CA ARG A 90 -6.57 17.31 -25.27
C ARG A 90 -7.65 18.31 -25.68
N ASN A 91 -8.27 18.11 -26.84
CA ASN A 91 -9.31 19.03 -27.34
C ASN A 91 -10.55 19.03 -26.45
N LYS A 92 -10.95 17.86 -25.94
CA LYS A 92 -12.04 17.77 -24.97
C LYS A 92 -11.74 18.56 -23.69
N LEU A 93 -10.53 18.42 -23.14
CA LEU A 93 -10.11 19.17 -21.95
C LEU A 93 -10.15 20.68 -22.16
N GLU A 94 -9.68 21.16 -23.31
CA GLU A 94 -9.73 22.59 -23.64
C GLU A 94 -11.18 23.09 -23.82
N ASN A 95 -12.03 22.31 -24.50
CA ASN A 95 -13.45 22.63 -24.61
C ASN A 95 -14.17 22.63 -23.25
N ASP A 96 -13.88 21.67 -22.38
CA ASP A 96 -14.48 21.57 -21.04
C ASP A 96 -14.05 22.76 -20.16
N LYS A 97 -12.80 23.23 -20.28
CA LYS A 97 -12.32 24.44 -19.60
C LYS A 97 -13.00 25.71 -20.13
N GLU A 98 -13.14 25.85 -21.46
CA GLU A 98 -13.86 26.99 -22.05
C GLU A 98 -15.34 26.99 -21.66
N SER A 99 -15.95 25.81 -21.56
CA SER A 99 -17.34 25.64 -21.12
C SER A 99 -17.53 26.09 -19.67
N ALA A 100 -16.60 25.73 -18.79
CA ALA A 100 -16.61 26.12 -17.39
C ALA A 100 -16.37 27.63 -17.21
N ALA A 101 -15.50 28.23 -18.04
CA ALA A 101 -15.20 29.66 -17.99
C ALA A 101 -16.34 30.56 -18.50
N ARG A 102 -17.27 30.03 -19.30
CA ARG A 102 -18.45 30.75 -19.82
C ARG A 102 -19.69 30.65 -18.90
N GLN A 103 -19.64 29.82 -17.87
CA GLN A 103 -20.75 29.59 -16.93
C GLN A 103 -20.53 30.19 -15.53
N GLY A 104 -19.39 30.86 -15.30
CA GLY A 104 -19.12 31.67 -14.10
C GLY A 104 -19.15 33.15 -14.43
#